data_AF-A0A094ZTY1-F1
#
_entry.id   AF-A0A094ZTY1-F1
#
_cell.length_a   1.000
_cell.length_b   1.000
_cell.length_c   1.000
_cell.angle_alpha   90.00
_cell.angle_beta   90.00
_cell.angle_gamma   90.00
#
_symmetry.space_group_name_H-M   'P 1'
#
loop_
_entity.id
_entity.type
_entity.pdbx_description
1 polymer ?
#
loop_
_entity_poly.entity_id
_entity_poly.type
_entity_poly.pdbx_seq_one_letter_code
_entity_poly.pdbx_strand_id
1 'polypeptide(L)'
;LFLGRTVYILTEDYISNKQITNLISWRLWNPVTGQHYSVHDVNNPLRSVWGLVNSENILANIQPKQEPWEIIWDLNSKKHWLPVFNKTILMNNKDDTKSCGITNLPQSIQPEKLIYRHLEQHEVDYIKFELETVLRDALMDWRKTKVCL
;
A
#
# COMPACT_ATOMS: atom_id res chain seq x y z
N LEU A 1 -16.27 -19.54 -3.35
CA LEU A 1 -16.55 -18.19 -2.83
C LEU A 1 -15.27 -17.66 -2.20
N PHE A 2 -14.47 -16.90 -2.96
CA PHE A 2 -13.24 -16.30 -2.45
C PHE A 2 -13.62 -15.18 -1.48
N LEU A 3 -13.74 -15.51 -0.19
CA LEU A 3 -13.62 -14.55 0.91
C LEU A 3 -12.15 -14.09 0.96
N GLY A 4 -11.73 -13.39 -0.09
CA GLY A 4 -10.36 -12.93 -0.27
C GLY A 4 -10.09 -11.81 0.72
N ARG A 5 -9.25 -12.10 1.71
CA ARG A 5 -8.60 -11.06 2.52
C ARG A 5 -7.66 -10.29 1.59
N THR A 6 -8.18 -9.29 0.89
CA THR A 6 -7.38 -8.45 -0.02
C THR A 6 -6.67 -7.38 0.79
N VAL A 7 -5.36 -7.26 0.59
CA VAL A 7 -4.54 -6.21 1.19
C VAL A 7 -4.49 -5.04 0.22
N TYR A 8 -4.70 -3.83 0.75
CA TYR A 8 -4.54 -2.58 0.00
C TYR A 8 -3.33 -1.83 0.54
N ILE A 9 -2.64 -1.11 -0.35
CA ILE A 9 -1.53 -0.24 0.04
C ILE A 9 -2.09 1.15 0.26
N LEU A 10 -1.83 1.72 1.44
CA LEU A 10 -2.19 3.09 1.77
C LEU A 10 -1.01 4.02 1.44
N THR A 11 -1.25 5.07 0.66
CA THR A 11 -0.24 6.10 0.38
C THR A 11 -0.80 7.47 0.69
N GLU A 12 0.07 8.37 1.15
CA GLU A 12 -0.24 9.79 1.24
C GLU A 12 -0.34 10.40 -0.15
N ASP A 13 -1.35 11.24 -0.34
CA ASP A 13 -1.59 12.01 -1.55
C ASP A 13 -1.49 13.49 -1.20
N TYR A 14 -0.60 14.21 -1.88
CA TYR A 14 -0.39 15.64 -1.70
C TYR A 14 -1.32 16.37 -2.67
N ILE A 15 -2.43 16.91 -2.15
CA ILE A 15 -3.34 17.73 -2.96
C ILE A 15 -2.63 19.05 -3.28
N SER A 16 -1.99 19.14 -4.45
CA SER A 16 -1.42 20.39 -4.96
C SER A 16 -2.48 21.25 -5.64
N ASN A 17 -3.51 21.70 -4.91
CA ASN A 17 -4.41 22.71 -5.45
C ASN A 17 -4.14 24.06 -4.77
N LYS A 18 -3.75 25.02 -5.60
CA LYS A 18 -3.52 26.42 -5.24
C LYS A 18 -4.73 26.94 -4.47
N GLN A 19 -4.49 27.40 -3.24
CA GLN A 19 -5.43 27.92 -2.25
C GLN A 19 -5.96 26.88 -1.25
N ILE A 20 -5.22 26.85 -0.14
CA ILE A 20 -5.70 26.64 1.24
C ILE A 20 -5.76 25.19 1.72
N THR A 21 -4.89 24.95 2.71
CA THR A 21 -4.68 23.78 3.57
C THR A 21 -3.84 22.63 2.99
N ASN A 22 -2.68 22.40 3.62
CA ASN A 22 -1.89 21.17 3.52
C ASN A 22 -2.66 20.01 4.18
N LEU A 23 -3.84 19.66 3.65
CA LEU A 23 -4.60 18.51 4.12
C LEU A 23 -3.97 17.26 3.48
N ILE A 24 -3.39 16.42 4.33
CA ILE A 24 -2.94 15.08 3.93
C ILE A 24 -4.20 14.30 3.54
N SER A 25 -4.24 13.84 2.29
CA SER A 25 -5.28 12.93 1.80
C SER A 25 -4.68 11.54 1.66
N TRP A 26 -5.52 10.52 1.78
CA TRP A 26 -5.08 9.14 1.69
C TRP A 26 -5.64 8.45 0.46
N ARG A 27 -4.84 7.57 -0.12
CA ARG A 27 -5.19 6.79 -1.32
C ARG A 27 -4.94 5.31 -1.08
N LEU A 28 -5.89 4.48 -1.50
CA LEU A 28 -5.85 3.03 -1.40
C LEU A 28 -5.54 2.42 -2.76
N TRP A 29 -4.50 1.59 -2.83
CA TRP A 29 -4.09 0.90 -4.04
C TRP A 29 -4.37 -0.59 -3.92
N ASN A 30 -5.03 -1.15 -4.94
CA ASN A 30 -5.13 -2.58 -5.12
C ASN A 30 -3.82 -3.08 -5.78
N PRO A 31 -2.98 -3.85 -5.08
CA PRO A 31 -1.70 -4.29 -5.62
C PRO A 31 -1.85 -5.32 -6.76
N VAL A 32 -3.01 -5.99 -6.87
CA VAL A 32 -3.26 -7.01 -7.89
C VAL A 32 -3.70 -6.36 -9.22
N THR A 33 -4.55 -5.34 -9.15
CA THR A 33 -5.10 -4.68 -10.36
C THR A 33 -4.40 -3.37 -10.71
N GLY A 34 -3.59 -2.81 -9.80
CA GLY A 34 -2.99 -1.49 -9.93
C GLY A 34 -3.99 -0.33 -9.83
N GLN A 35 -5.27 -0.62 -9.56
CA GLN A 35 -6.30 0.40 -9.42
C GLN A 35 -6.13 1.14 -8.09
N HIS A 36 -6.48 2.42 -8.09
CA HIS A 36 -6.40 3.28 -6.92
C HIS A 36 -7.73 3.96 -6.66
N TYR A 37 -8.03 4.16 -5.38
CA TYR A 37 -9.26 4.74 -4.90
C TYR A 37 -8.94 5.77 -3.83
N SER A 38 -9.68 6.87 -3.81
CA SER A 38 -9.68 7.77 -2.65
C SER A 38 -10.23 7.02 -1.44
N VAL A 39 -9.72 7.30 -0.24
CA VAL A 39 -10.31 6.73 0.98
C VAL A 39 -11.77 7.17 1.19
N HIS A 40 -12.15 8.31 0.64
CA HIS A 40 -13.52 8.84 0.72
C HIS A 40 -14.42 8.37 -0.44
N ASP A 41 -13.92 7.53 -1.34
CA ASP A 41 -14.71 7.00 -2.45
C ASP A 41 -15.59 5.82 -1.99
N VAL A 42 -16.91 6.00 -2.05
CA VAL A 42 -17.91 4.98 -1.70
C VAL A 42 -17.94 3.82 -2.71
N ASN A 43 -17.46 4.06 -3.94
CA ASN A 43 -17.38 3.04 -4.98
C ASN A 43 -16.15 2.13 -4.80
N ASN A 44 -15.33 2.37 -3.78
CA ASN A 44 -14.19 1.53 -3.47
C ASN A 44 -14.65 0.08 -3.19
N PRO A 45 -14.02 -0.93 -3.84
CA PRO A 45 -14.29 -2.34 -3.56
C PRO A 45 -13.95 -2.77 -2.11
N LEU A 46 -13.08 -2.05 -1.41
CA LEU A 46 -12.73 -2.32 -0.03
C LEU A 46 -13.91 -1.98 0.90
N ARG A 47 -14.45 -3.00 1.57
CA ARG A 47 -15.65 -2.84 2.43
C ARG A 47 -15.35 -2.61 3.90
N SER A 48 -14.23 -3.12 4.41
CA SER A 48 -13.89 -3.02 5.83
C SER A 48 -12.39 -2.92 6.04
N VAL A 49 -11.96 -1.97 6.87
CA VAL A 49 -10.58 -1.76 7.31
C VAL A 49 -10.49 -2.04 8.80
N TRP A 50 -9.82 -3.15 9.13
CA TRP A 50 -9.62 -3.58 10.51
C TRP A 50 -8.29 -3.14 11.09
N GLY A 51 -7.29 -2.94 10.22
CA GLY A 51 -5.98 -2.51 10.66
C GLY A 51 -5.10 -2.11 9.51
N LEU A 52 -4.05 -1.38 9.85
CA LEU A 52 -2.99 -0.94 8.97
C LEU A 52 -1.68 -1.52 9.47
N VAL A 53 -0.78 -1.83 8.55
CA VAL A 53 0.55 -2.36 8.86
C VAL A 53 1.55 -1.40 8.24
N ASN A 54 2.45 -0.87 9.04
CA ASN A 54 3.62 -0.13 8.57
C ASN A 54 4.91 -0.81 9.07
N SER A 55 6.06 -0.24 8.72
CA SER A 55 7.37 -0.78 9.13
C SER A 55 7.61 -0.76 10.64
N GLU A 56 6.90 0.10 11.39
CA GLU A 56 7.09 0.28 12.82
C GLU A 56 6.10 -0.54 13.67
N ASN A 57 4.87 -0.72 13.19
CA ASN A 57 3.76 -1.24 13.99
C ASN A 57 2.57 -1.71 13.13
N ILE A 58 1.67 -2.42 13.81
CA ILE A 58 0.32 -2.69 13.33
C ILE A 58 -0.62 -1.75 14.08
N LEU A 59 -1.40 -0.96 13.36
CA LEU A 59 -2.42 -0.08 13.90
C LEU A 59 -3.78 -0.75 13.73
N ALA A 60 -4.45 -1.12 14.82
CA ALA A 60 -5.81 -1.64 14.79
C ALA A 60 -6.82 -0.49 14.72
N ASN A 61 -7.83 -0.62 13.87
CA ASN A 61 -8.96 0.30 13.85
C ASN A 61 -9.86 0.00 15.06
N ILE A 62 -10.02 0.98 15.95
CA ILE A 62 -10.89 0.89 17.14
C ILE A 62 -12.14 1.78 17.03
N GLN A 63 -12.38 2.34 15.84
CA GLN A 63 -13.56 3.15 15.55
C GLN A 63 -14.80 2.25 15.41
N PRO A 64 -16.02 2.77 15.65
CA PRO A 64 -17.25 2.01 15.48
C PRO A 64 -17.53 1.63 14.01
N LYS A 65 -16.96 2.38 13.07
CA LYS A 65 -17.09 2.18 11.62
C LYS A 65 -15.86 1.49 11.06
N GLN A 66 -16.05 0.73 9.98
CA GLN A 66 -14.98 -0.04 9.34
C GLN A 66 -14.86 0.29 7.85
N GLU A 67 -15.88 0.90 7.27
CA GLU A 67 -15.99 1.29 5.89
C GLU A 67 -14.97 2.42 5.59
N PRO A 68 -14.11 2.30 4.57
CA PRO A 68 -13.04 3.27 4.30
C PRO A 68 -13.49 4.74 4.25
N TRP A 69 -14.68 5.00 3.72
CA TRP A 69 -15.24 6.34 3.58
C TRP A 69 -15.90 6.89 4.85
N GLU A 70 -16.15 6.04 5.86
CA GLU A 70 -16.72 6.44 7.15
C GLU A 70 -15.68 6.51 8.29
N ILE A 71 -14.49 5.95 8.10
CA ILE A 71 -13.43 6.00 9.12
C ILE A 71 -12.62 7.29 9.05
N ILE A 72 -12.11 7.71 10.21
CA ILE A 72 -11.22 8.86 10.34
C ILE A 72 -9.78 8.40 10.12
N TRP A 73 -9.15 8.93 9.06
CA TRP A 73 -7.79 8.60 8.65
C TRP A 73 -6.73 9.49 9.34
N ASP A 74 -6.88 9.71 10.64
CA ASP A 74 -5.87 10.38 11.47
C ASP A 74 -5.02 9.34 12.19
N LEU A 75 -3.92 8.91 11.55
CA LEU A 75 -3.03 7.86 12.06
C LEU A 75 -2.28 8.26 13.35
N ASN A 76 -2.26 9.56 13.68
CA ASN A 76 -1.63 10.06 14.91
C ASN A 76 -2.56 9.96 16.13
N SER A 77 -3.88 9.84 15.90
CA SER A 77 -4.87 9.74 16.95
C SER A 77 -4.98 8.31 17.48
N LYS A 78 -4.47 8.08 18.69
CA LYS A 78 -4.63 6.82 19.45
C LYS A 78 -6.09 6.47 19.78
N LYS A 79 -7.03 7.42 19.58
CA LYS A 79 -8.47 7.18 19.75
C LYS A 79 -9.08 6.49 18.54
N HIS A 80 -8.44 6.59 17.37
CA HIS A 80 -8.92 6.02 16.12
C HIS A 80 -8.10 4.79 15.73
N TRP A 81 -6.79 4.85 15.95
CA TRP A 81 -5.83 3.82 15.55
C TRP A 81 -4.98 3.39 16.76
N LEU A 82 -5.18 2.16 17.21
CA LEU A 82 -4.47 1.60 18.36
C LEU A 82 -3.21 0.84 17.90
N PRO A 83 -1.99 1.29 18.26
CA PRO A 83 -0.79 0.50 18.02
C PRO A 83 -0.82 -0.79 18.83
N VAL A 84 -0.70 -1.93 18.15
CA VAL A 84 -0.70 -3.26 18.76
C VAL A 84 0.59 -3.52 19.53
N PHE A 85 1.72 -3.03 19.03
CA PHE A 85 3.01 -3.17 19.71
C PHE A 85 3.37 -1.89 20.48
N ASN A 86 3.63 -2.00 21.78
CA ASN A 86 4.10 -0.88 22.59
C ASN A 86 5.59 -0.63 22.35
N LYS A 87 5.97 0.61 21.96
CA LYS A 87 7.39 1.02 21.78
C LYS A 87 8.25 0.77 23.02
N THR A 88 7.67 0.79 24.22
CA THR A 88 8.38 0.53 25.48
C THR A 88 8.87 -0.91 25.63
N ILE A 89 8.24 -1.88 24.96
CA ILE A 89 8.70 -3.29 24.98
C ILE A 89 9.92 -3.47 24.06
N LEU A 90 10.09 -2.58 23.08
CA LEU A 90 11.16 -2.64 22.07
C LEU A 90 12.49 -2.05 22.56
N MET A 91 12.44 -1.01 23.42
CA MET A 91 13.64 -0.28 23.86
C MET A 91 14.33 -0.86 25.11
N ASN A 92 13.69 -1.77 25.85
CA ASN A 92 14.23 -2.31 27.11
C ASN A 92 15.26 -3.44 26.92
N ASN A 93 15.73 -3.72 25.70
CA ASN A 93 16.73 -4.77 25.44
C ASN A 93 18.18 -4.26 25.42
N LYS A 94 18.48 -3.12 26.03
CA LYS A 94 19.87 -2.66 26.16
C LYS A 94 20.51 -2.93 27.51
N ASP A 95 19.74 -2.99 28.60
CA ASP A 95 20.28 -3.27 29.93
C ASP A 95 19.31 -4.19 30.71
N ASP A 96 19.88 -5.24 31.30
CA ASP A 96 19.39 -5.98 32.47
C ASP A 96 18.31 -7.07 32.31
N THR A 97 18.82 -8.31 32.38
CA THR A 97 18.25 -9.50 33.02
C THR A 97 17.03 -9.24 33.93
N LYS A 98 15.86 -9.73 33.52
CA LYS A 98 14.56 -9.83 34.25
C LYS A 98 13.54 -8.70 33.99
N SER A 99 12.70 -8.87 32.97
CA SER A 99 11.24 -8.69 33.13
C SER A 99 10.47 -9.39 32.01
N CYS A 100 9.31 -9.93 32.35
CA CYS A 100 8.51 -10.78 31.49
C CYS A 100 7.80 -10.03 30.36
N GLY A 101 7.68 -10.68 29.19
CA GLY A 101 6.55 -10.48 28.28
C GLY A 101 6.92 -9.92 26.90
N ILE A 102 7.32 -10.81 25.98
CA ILE A 102 7.61 -10.56 24.56
C ILE A 102 9.00 -9.93 24.29
N THR A 103 10.05 -10.71 24.53
CA THR A 103 11.43 -10.39 24.11
C THR A 103 11.73 -10.78 22.67
N ASN A 104 10.80 -11.47 21.98
CA ASN A 104 11.00 -11.97 20.64
C ASN A 104 9.79 -11.57 19.78
N LEU A 105 9.75 -10.33 19.27
CA LEU A 105 9.02 -10.17 18.01
C LEU A 105 9.72 -11.07 16.98
N PRO A 106 8.99 -11.77 16.11
CA PRO A 106 9.61 -12.52 15.04
C PRO A 106 10.50 -11.54 14.26
N GLN A 107 11.80 -11.79 14.34
CA GLN A 107 12.80 -11.03 13.60
C GLN A 107 12.38 -11.07 12.14
N SER A 108 12.10 -9.91 11.56
CA SER A 108 11.57 -9.85 10.19
C SER A 108 12.56 -10.55 9.26
N ILE A 109 12.06 -11.49 8.46
CA ILE A 109 12.86 -12.16 7.43
C ILE A 109 13.11 -11.18 6.26
N GLN A 110 12.42 -10.03 6.24
CA GLN A 110 12.61 -9.01 5.23
C GLN A 110 13.97 -8.33 5.41
N PRO A 111 14.73 -8.14 4.31
CA PRO A 111 16.01 -7.45 4.36
C PRO A 111 15.81 -5.98 4.75
N GLU A 112 16.74 -5.43 5.53
CA GLU A 112 16.71 -4.03 5.99
C GLU A 112 16.73 -3.02 4.83
N LYS A 113 17.32 -3.42 3.70
CA LYS A 113 17.39 -2.62 2.47
C LYS A 113 17.07 -3.50 1.27
N LEU A 114 16.13 -3.04 0.45
CA LEU A 114 15.90 -3.63 -0.87
C LEU A 114 17.08 -3.25 -1.77
N ILE A 115 17.90 -4.24 -2.12
CA ILE A 115 18.98 -4.07 -3.09
C ILE A 115 18.42 -4.40 -4.46
N TYR A 116 17.98 -3.36 -5.17
CA TYR A 116 17.70 -3.48 -6.59
C TYR A 116 19.03 -3.65 -7.32
N ARG A 117 19.21 -4.78 -8.01
CA ARG A 117 20.38 -4.98 -8.87
C ARG A 117 20.35 -3.97 -10.01
N HIS A 118 21.51 -3.55 -10.47
CA HIS A 118 21.61 -2.77 -11.70
C HIS A 118 21.01 -3.61 -12.83
N LEU A 119 20.02 -3.07 -13.54
CA LEU A 119 19.44 -3.76 -14.70
C LEU A 119 20.47 -3.74 -15.82
N GLU A 120 20.68 -4.88 -16.47
CA GLU A 120 21.46 -4.97 -17.70
C GLU A 120 20.78 -4.10 -18.77
N GLN A 121 21.45 -3.06 -19.25
CA GLN A 121 20.85 -2.09 -20.19
C GLN A 121 20.37 -2.79 -21.47
N HIS A 122 21.11 -3.82 -21.91
CA HIS A 122 20.74 -4.64 -23.06
C HIS A 122 19.39 -5.36 -22.88
N GLU A 123 19.11 -5.90 -21.69
CA GLU A 123 17.83 -6.56 -21.43
C GLU A 123 16.67 -5.56 -21.42
N VAL A 124 16.90 -4.36 -20.87
CA VAL A 124 15.90 -3.28 -20.87
C VAL A 124 15.57 -2.85 -22.30
N ASP A 125 16.59 -2.65 -23.12
CA ASP A 125 16.42 -2.25 -24.53
C ASP A 125 15.75 -3.34 -25.35
N TYR A 126 16.09 -4.61 -25.11
CA TYR A 126 15.45 -5.76 -25.74
C TYR A 126 13.96 -5.86 -25.36
N ILE A 127 13.62 -5.82 -24.07
CA ILE A 127 12.23 -5.88 -23.60
C ILE A 127 11.43 -4.70 -24.15
N LYS A 128 12.03 -3.51 -24.19
CA LYS A 128 11.41 -2.32 -24.77
C LYS A 128 11.12 -2.52 -26.26
N PHE A 129 12.09 -3.01 -27.03
CA PHE A 129 11.92 -3.30 -28.45
C PHE A 129 10.83 -4.33 -28.71
N GLU A 130 10.80 -5.42 -27.93
CA GLU A 130 9.77 -6.46 -28.01
C GLU A 130 8.37 -5.87 -27.73
N LEU A 131 8.22 -5.09 -26.65
CA LEU A 131 6.96 -4.43 -26.31
C LEU A 131 6.51 -3.47 -27.42
N GLU A 132 7.41 -2.64 -27.94
CA GLU A 132 7.11 -1.72 -29.03
C GLU A 132 6.69 -2.45 -30.31
N THR A 133 7.31 -3.58 -30.61
CA THR A 133 7.00 -4.41 -31.78
C THR A 133 5.62 -5.04 -31.62
N VAL A 134 5.35 -5.70 -30.49
CA VAL A 134 4.05 -6.32 -30.20
C VAL A 134 2.91 -5.28 -30.22
N LEU A 135 3.13 -4.12 -29.60
CA LEU A 135 2.13 -3.04 -29.59
C LEU A 135 1.88 -2.48 -31.00
N ARG A 136 2.94 -2.30 -31.79
CA ARG A 136 2.84 -1.82 -33.18
C ARG A 136 2.05 -2.81 -34.03
N ASP A 137 2.36 -4.10 -33.94
CA ASP A 137 1.70 -5.14 -34.73
C ASP A 137 0.23 -5.27 -34.35
N ALA A 138 -0.08 -5.30 -33.05
CA ALA A 138 -1.46 -5.31 -32.56
C ALA A 138 -2.25 -4.08 -33.04
N LEU A 139 -1.65 -2.90 -33.04
CA LEU A 139 -2.28 -1.67 -33.54
C LEU A 139 -2.48 -1.70 -35.05
N MET A 140 -1.52 -2.21 -35.82
CA MET A 140 -1.62 -2.36 -37.27
C MET A 140 -2.74 -3.33 -37.66
N ASP A 141 -2.85 -4.45 -36.95
CA ASP A 141 -3.91 -5.43 -37.18
C ASP A 141 -5.28 -4.88 -36.79
N TRP A 142 -5.39 -4.17 -35.66
CA TRP A 142 -6.61 -3.46 -35.28
C TRP A 142 -7.03 -2.42 -36.32
N ARG A 143 -6.07 -1.69 -36.89
CA ARG A 143 -6.35 -0.71 -37.94
C ARG A 143 -6.83 -1.36 -39.23
N LYS A 144 -6.22 -2.47 -39.66
CA LYS A 144 -6.66 -3.22 -40.85
C LYS A 144 -8.10 -3.75 -40.69
N THR A 145 -8.47 -4.19 -39.49
CA THR A 145 -9.83 -4.71 -39.23
C THR A 145 -10.92 -3.65 -39.29
N LYS A 146 -10.61 -2.37 -39.07
CA LYS A 146 -11.58 -1.26 -39.18
C LYS A 146 -11.76 -0.71 -40.59
N VAL A 147 -10.90 -1.06 -41.55
CA VAL A 147 -10.97 -0.56 -42.95
C VAL A 147 -11.85 -1.45 -43.84
N CYS A 148 -12.39 -2.55 -43.31
CA CYS A 148 -13.44 -3.35 -43.95
C CYS A 148 -14.79 -3.16 -43.22
N LEU A 149 -15.39 -1.98 -43.35
CA LEU A 149 -16.83 -1.73 -43.19
C LEU A 149 -17.28 -0.84 -44.35
#